data_AF-A0A0P9FLJ1-F1
#
_entry.id   AF-A0A0P9FLJ1-F1
#
_cell.length_a   1.000
_cell.length_b   1.000
_cell.length_c   1.000
_cell.angle_alpha   90.00
_cell.angle_beta   90.00
_cell.angle_gamma   90.00
#
_symmetry.space_group_name_H-M   'P 1'
#
loop_
_entity.id
_entity.type
_entity.pdbx_description
1 polymer ?
#
loop_
_entity_poly.entity_id
_entity_poly.type
_entity_poly.pdbx_seq_one_letter_code
_entity_poly.pdbx_strand_id
1 'polypeptide(L)'
;MARFRLLLAIPIFFIAIVGVLILFTDPIAPMRWYLSPQYKKEANAFLSAVSGGDYEKASNSWSRMRRQDTETNAQAKTQWSSEMQKLKEQGFYPVEYGNLKVPYDREHIDGRAHITFMEDGKRQSYDVTLNFDVNGVNQACIFPSQTKHTEAWNKINCHY
;
A
#
# COMPACT_ATOMS: atom_id res chain seq x y z
N MET A 1 -39.62 -20.08 -28.24
CA MET A 1 -39.21 -18.99 -27.32
C MET A 1 -39.12 -19.40 -25.84
N ALA A 2 -40.02 -20.22 -25.29
CA ALA A 2 -40.01 -20.57 -23.86
C ALA A 2 -38.77 -21.36 -23.37
N ARG A 3 -38.26 -22.30 -24.17
CA ARG A 3 -37.07 -23.12 -23.80
C ARG A 3 -35.78 -22.29 -23.67
N PHE A 4 -35.65 -21.20 -24.43
CA PHE A 4 -34.48 -20.32 -24.40
C PHE A 4 -34.45 -19.43 -23.14
N ARG A 5 -35.63 -19.04 -22.64
CA ARG A 5 -35.77 -18.28 -21.38
C ARG A 5 -35.43 -19.14 -20.15
N LEU A 6 -35.80 -20.42 -20.18
CA LEU A 6 -35.49 -21.36 -19.10
C LEU A 6 -33.98 -21.64 -18.98
N LEU A 7 -33.29 -21.77 -20.12
CA LEU A 7 -31.84 -21.99 -20.19
C LEU A 7 -31.01 -20.80 -19.70
N LEU A 8 -31.54 -19.58 -19.79
CA LEU A 8 -30.91 -18.37 -19.23
C LEU A 8 -31.23 -18.17 -17.75
N ALA A 9 -32.41 -18.58 -17.28
CA ALA A 9 -32.83 -18.38 -15.88
C ALA A 9 -32.04 -19.26 -14.89
N ILE A 10 -31.71 -20.49 -15.27
CA ILE A 10 -30.97 -21.46 -14.42
C ILE A 10 -29.57 -20.96 -14.02
N PRO A 11 -28.69 -20.51 -14.95
CA PRO A 11 -27.37 -20.00 -14.57
C PRO A 11 -27.45 -18.70 -13.77
N ILE A 12 -28.42 -17.82 -14.04
CA ILE A 12 -28.62 -16.59 -13.27
C ILE A 12 -29.02 -16.92 -11.82
N PHE A 13 -29.91 -17.89 -11.63
CA PHE A 13 -30.31 -18.35 -10.30
C PHE A 13 -29.15 -18.99 -9.53
N PHE A 14 -28.30 -19.76 -10.22
CA PHE A 14 -27.10 -20.35 -9.63
C PHE A 14 -26.08 -19.28 -9.21
N ILE A 15 -25.83 -18.28 -10.06
CA ILE A 15 -24.96 -17.14 -9.74
C ILE A 15 -25.53 -16.33 -8.56
N ALA A 16 -26.85 -16.13 -8.50
CA ALA A 16 -27.50 -15.44 -7.40
C ALA A 16 -27.34 -16.20 -6.07
N ILE A 17 -27.55 -17.54 -6.06
CA ILE A 17 -27.36 -18.37 -4.87
C ILE A 17 -25.89 -18.36 -4.42
N VAL A 18 -24.95 -18.54 -5.35
CA VAL A 18 -23.51 -18.51 -5.05
C VAL A 18 -23.11 -17.13 -4.53
N GLY A 19 -23.61 -16.04 -5.14
CA GLY A 19 -23.36 -14.68 -4.68
C GLY A 19 -23.90 -14.42 -3.27
N VAL A 20 -25.11 -14.87 -2.96
CA VAL A 20 -25.71 -14.76 -1.62
C VAL A 20 -24.94 -15.60 -0.59
N LEU A 21 -24.49 -16.82 -0.94
CA LEU A 21 -23.66 -17.66 -0.08
C LEU A 21 -22.29 -17.02 0.21
N ILE A 22 -21.65 -16.41 -0.80
CA ILE A 22 -20.40 -15.67 -0.61
C ILE A 22 -20.62 -14.48 0.33
N LEU A 23 -21.73 -13.74 0.20
CA LEU A 23 -22.04 -12.62 1.11
C LEU A 23 -22.37 -13.08 2.54
N PHE A 24 -22.97 -14.26 2.72
CA PHE A 24 -23.25 -14.82 4.06
C PHE A 24 -22.00 -15.37 4.74
N THR A 25 -21.05 -15.94 3.99
CA THR A 25 -19.81 -16.53 4.52
C THR A 25 -18.65 -15.52 4.60
N ASP A 26 -18.68 -14.49 3.75
CA ASP A 26 -17.68 -13.43 3.67
C ASP A 26 -18.27 -12.12 3.13
N PRO A 27 -19.04 -11.37 3.93
CA PRO A 27 -19.71 -10.15 3.47
C PRO A 27 -18.75 -9.06 2.95
N ILE A 28 -17.45 -9.18 3.24
CA ILE A 28 -16.42 -8.20 2.88
C ILE A 28 -15.64 -8.63 1.61
N ALA A 29 -15.77 -9.89 1.14
CA ALA A 29 -15.06 -10.39 -0.06
C ALA A 29 -15.18 -9.48 -1.30
N PRO A 30 -16.36 -8.94 -1.66
CA PRO A 30 -16.48 -8.08 -2.84
C PRO A 30 -15.68 -6.78 -2.71
N MET A 31 -15.66 -6.21 -1.50
CA MET A 31 -14.88 -5.01 -1.20
C MET A 31 -13.38 -5.29 -1.34
N ARG A 32 -12.91 -6.49 -0.95
CA ARG A 32 -11.48 -6.88 -1.09
C ARG A 32 -11.03 -7.07 -2.53
N TRP A 33 -11.85 -7.71 -3.37
CA TRP A 33 -11.55 -7.85 -4.80
C TRP A 33 -11.48 -6.51 -5.51
N TYR A 34 -12.30 -5.55 -5.09
CA TYR A 34 -12.26 -4.20 -5.60
C TYR A 34 -11.02 -3.41 -5.12
N LEU A 35 -10.63 -3.55 -3.85
CA LEU A 35 -9.56 -2.75 -3.24
C LEU A 35 -8.15 -3.25 -3.56
N SER A 36 -7.91 -4.56 -3.73
CA SER A 36 -6.55 -5.08 -3.96
C SER A 36 -5.85 -4.53 -5.22
N PRO A 37 -6.51 -4.43 -6.39
CA PRO A 37 -5.92 -3.75 -7.56
C PRO A 37 -5.57 -2.28 -7.28
N GLN A 38 -6.40 -1.59 -6.50
CA GLN A 38 -6.17 -0.21 -6.09
C GLN A 38 -4.97 -0.11 -5.15
N TYR A 39 -4.83 -0.98 -4.15
CA TYR A 39 -3.65 -1.01 -3.27
C TYR A 39 -2.36 -1.33 -4.00
N LYS A 40 -2.38 -2.26 -4.96
CA LYS A 40 -1.22 -2.52 -5.80
C LYS A 40 -0.85 -1.30 -6.65
N LYS A 41 -1.84 -0.56 -7.16
CA LYS A 41 -1.61 0.68 -7.90
C LYS A 41 -1.01 1.76 -7.00
N GLU A 42 -1.57 1.99 -5.81
CA GLU A 42 -1.06 2.97 -4.85
C GLU A 42 0.33 2.62 -4.34
N ALA A 43 0.61 1.33 -4.06
CA ALA A 43 1.95 0.86 -3.71
C ALA A 43 2.96 1.15 -4.83
N ASN A 44 2.63 0.83 -6.08
CA ASN A 44 3.52 1.12 -7.20
C ASN A 44 3.75 2.63 -7.36
N ALA A 45 2.70 3.44 -7.24
CA ALA A 45 2.82 4.90 -7.34
C ALA A 45 3.73 5.46 -6.23
N PHE A 46 3.48 5.05 -4.98
CA PHE A 46 4.30 5.41 -3.83
C PHE A 46 5.76 4.98 -4.02
N LEU A 47 6.00 3.69 -4.26
CA LEU A 47 7.35 3.11 -4.37
C LEU A 47 8.14 3.69 -5.55
N SER A 48 7.48 3.93 -6.69
CA SER A 48 8.14 4.56 -7.84
C SER A 48 8.51 6.01 -7.55
N ALA A 49 7.64 6.76 -6.87
CA ALA A 49 7.92 8.15 -6.54
C ALA A 49 9.03 8.28 -5.49
N VAL A 50 8.99 7.49 -4.40
CA VAL A 50 10.08 7.52 -3.40
C VAL A 50 11.41 7.06 -3.99
N SER A 51 11.43 6.00 -4.80
CA SER A 51 12.66 5.52 -5.44
C SER A 51 13.20 6.50 -6.50
N GLY A 52 12.31 7.28 -7.12
CA GLY A 52 12.68 8.39 -8.00
C GLY A 52 13.13 9.66 -7.24
N GLY A 53 13.01 9.69 -5.91
CA GLY A 53 13.30 10.85 -5.08
C GLY A 53 12.28 11.99 -5.18
N ASP A 54 11.09 11.71 -5.72
CA ASP A 54 9.97 12.65 -5.83
C ASP A 54 9.02 12.45 -4.63
N TYR A 55 9.45 12.96 -3.47
CA TYR A 55 8.73 12.75 -2.21
C TYR A 55 7.39 13.50 -2.17
N GLU A 56 7.28 14.66 -2.81
CA GLU A 56 6.01 15.37 -2.91
C GLU A 56 4.96 14.52 -3.64
N LYS A 57 5.34 13.93 -4.78
CA LYS A 57 4.46 13.01 -5.50
C LYS A 57 4.17 11.75 -4.70
N ALA A 58 5.16 11.18 -4.00
CA ALA A 58 4.95 10.01 -3.15
C ALA A 58 3.93 10.27 -2.03
N SER A 59 3.93 11.48 -1.47
CA SER A 59 2.99 11.88 -0.42
C SER A 59 1.52 11.84 -0.85
N ASN A 60 1.24 11.85 -2.17
CA ASN A 60 -0.12 11.74 -2.68
C ASN A 60 -0.72 10.35 -2.47
N SER A 61 0.09 9.30 -2.61
CA SER A 61 -0.28 7.90 -2.32
C SER A 61 -0.04 7.51 -0.87
N TRP A 62 0.55 8.41 -0.07
CA TRP A 62 0.70 8.23 1.37
C TRP A 62 -0.57 8.68 2.10
N SER A 63 -1.10 7.78 2.92
CA SER A 63 -2.44 7.89 3.47
C SER A 63 -2.50 7.95 4.98
N ARG A 64 -1.34 7.96 5.66
CA ARG A 64 -1.21 8.04 7.13
C ARG A 64 -1.87 9.31 7.66
N MET A 65 -3.19 9.24 7.85
CA MET A 65 -4.03 10.33 8.30
C MET A 65 -4.62 9.93 9.65
N ARG A 66 -4.31 10.72 10.69
CA ARG A 66 -5.27 10.86 11.79
C ARG A 66 -6.51 11.54 11.22
N ARG A 67 -7.70 11.17 11.69
CA ARG A 67 -9.00 11.77 11.32
C ARG A 67 -9.10 13.25 11.73
N GLN A 68 -8.19 14.11 11.29
CA GLN A 68 -8.21 15.55 11.48
C GLN A 68 -8.26 16.22 10.10
N ASP A 69 -8.81 17.43 10.12
CA ASP A 69 -9.17 18.28 8.98
C ASP A 69 -8.21 18.31 7.77
N THR A 70 -8.74 18.77 6.63
CA THR A 70 -8.03 18.85 5.34
C THR A 70 -6.76 19.71 5.40
N GLU A 71 -6.73 20.74 6.25
CA GLU A 71 -5.59 21.64 6.41
C GLU A 71 -4.42 20.95 7.14
N THR A 72 -4.71 20.17 8.20
CA THR A 72 -3.71 19.33 8.88
C THR A 72 -3.11 18.28 7.94
N ASN A 73 -3.89 17.79 6.98
CA ASN A 73 -3.42 16.79 6.01
C ASN A 73 -2.38 17.33 5.02
N ALA A 74 -2.57 18.54 4.50
CA ALA A 74 -1.59 19.17 3.61
C ALA A 74 -0.26 19.44 4.34
N GLN A 75 -0.35 19.93 5.58
CA GLN A 75 0.83 20.14 6.43
C GLN A 75 1.55 18.83 6.76
N ALA A 76 0.82 17.76 7.10
CA ALA A 76 1.42 16.45 7.39
C ALA A 76 2.15 15.85 6.18
N LYS A 77 1.57 15.95 4.97
CA LYS A 77 2.24 15.51 3.73
C LYS A 77 3.49 16.32 3.41
N THR A 78 3.45 17.63 3.65
CA THR A 78 4.59 18.53 3.48
C THR A 78 5.71 18.19 4.48
N GLN A 79 5.35 17.99 5.74
CA GLN A 79 6.28 17.58 6.79
C GLN A 79 6.92 16.23 6.49
N TRP A 80 6.11 15.23 6.12
CA TRP A 80 6.63 13.91 5.74
C TRP A 80 7.61 14.00 4.56
N SER A 81 7.27 14.75 3.52
CA SER A 81 8.15 14.94 2.35
C SER A 81 9.47 15.62 2.74
N SER A 82 9.41 16.60 3.66
CA SER A 82 10.60 17.27 4.19
C SER A 82 11.49 16.32 5.01
N GLU A 83 10.91 15.46 5.86
CA GLU A 83 11.68 14.47 6.62
C GLU A 83 12.32 13.41 5.71
N MET A 84 11.62 12.98 4.65
CA MET A 84 12.18 12.08 3.63
C MET A 84 13.34 12.73 2.85
N GLN A 85 13.23 14.03 2.57
CA GLN A 85 14.30 14.81 1.94
C GLN A 85 15.53 14.91 2.86
N LYS A 86 15.35 15.17 4.15
CA LYS A 86 16.46 15.17 5.13
C LYS A 86 17.13 13.81 5.23
N LEU A 87 16.36 12.71 5.21
CA LEU A 87 16.91 11.36 5.26
C LEU A 87 17.78 11.06 4.02
N LYS A 88 17.35 11.53 2.84
CA LYS A 88 18.15 11.48 1.60
C LYS A 88 19.46 12.26 1.73
N GLU A 89 19.42 13.46 2.29
CA GLU A 89 20.61 14.30 2.54
C GLU A 89 21.59 13.65 3.52
N GLN A 90 21.09 12.82 4.44
CA GLN A 90 21.91 11.99 5.33
C GLN A 90 22.51 10.75 4.63
N GLY A 91 22.25 10.56 3.33
CA GLY A 91 22.80 9.46 2.55
C GLY A 91 21.96 8.19 2.56
N PHE A 92 20.73 8.24 3.08
CA PHE A 92 19.80 7.11 3.08
C PHE A 92 18.55 7.38 2.24
N TYR A 93 18.41 6.71 1.10
CA TYR A 93 17.25 6.89 0.23
C TYR A 93 17.00 5.69 -0.68
N PRO A 94 15.73 5.36 -0.99
CA PRO A 94 15.41 4.29 -1.92
C PRO A 94 15.83 4.68 -3.34
N VAL A 95 16.30 3.70 -4.12
CA VAL A 95 16.72 3.87 -5.51
C VAL A 95 16.01 2.90 -6.46
N GLU A 96 15.52 1.79 -5.95
CA GLU A 96 14.86 0.76 -6.73
C GLU A 96 13.94 -0.08 -5.83
N TYR A 97 12.87 -0.63 -6.40
CA TYR A 97 12.06 -1.62 -5.72
C TYR A 97 11.70 -2.77 -6.65
N GLY A 98 11.52 -3.95 -6.08
CA GLY A 98 11.12 -5.17 -6.78
C GLY A 98 10.28 -6.07 -5.90
N ASN A 99 9.82 -7.19 -6.48
CA ASN A 99 9.06 -8.22 -5.79
C ASN A 99 7.83 -7.71 -5.01
N LEU A 100 7.18 -6.63 -5.49
CA LEU A 100 5.97 -6.11 -4.86
C LEU A 100 4.85 -7.17 -4.91
N LYS A 101 4.50 -7.66 -3.72
CA LYS A 101 3.38 -8.58 -3.48
C LYS A 101 2.40 -7.89 -2.56
N VAL A 102 1.20 -7.61 -3.06
CA VAL A 102 0.06 -7.16 -2.24
C VAL A 102 -0.90 -8.33 -2.16
N PRO A 103 -0.93 -9.08 -1.04
CA PRO A 103 -1.80 -10.24 -0.91
C PRO A 103 -3.27 -9.79 -0.86
N TYR A 104 -4.15 -10.68 -1.29
CA TYR A 104 -5.61 -10.51 -1.17
C TYR A 104 -6.12 -10.90 0.24
N ASP A 105 -5.21 -11.14 1.18
CA ASP A 105 -5.49 -11.88 2.43
C ASP A 105 -6.28 -11.05 3.46
N ARG A 106 -7.10 -11.77 4.21
CA ARG A 106 -8.28 -11.39 4.98
C ARG A 106 -8.00 -10.68 6.30
N GLU A 107 -6.81 -10.89 6.87
CA GLU A 107 -6.45 -10.44 8.23
C GLU A 107 -5.30 -9.43 8.26
N HIS A 108 -4.46 -9.39 7.22
CA HIS A 108 -3.29 -8.53 7.12
C HIS A 108 -3.19 -8.03 5.67
N ILE A 109 -3.75 -6.84 5.40
CA ILE A 109 -3.58 -6.15 4.11
C ILE A 109 -2.17 -5.55 4.09
N ASP A 110 -1.17 -6.41 4.25
CA ASP A 110 0.22 -6.04 4.30
C ASP A 110 0.88 -6.45 2.98
N GLY A 111 1.19 -5.46 2.16
CA GLY A 111 2.07 -5.63 1.02
C GLY A 111 3.50 -5.87 1.48
N ARG A 112 4.29 -6.51 0.62
CA ARG A 112 5.73 -6.67 0.80
C ARG A 112 6.44 -6.28 -0.47
N ALA A 113 7.51 -5.52 -0.34
CA ALA A 113 8.39 -5.17 -1.44
C ALA A 113 9.84 -5.30 -1.00
N HIS A 114 10.71 -5.64 -1.93
CA HIS A 114 12.15 -5.56 -1.72
C HIS A 114 12.60 -4.19 -2.23
N ILE A 115 13.09 -3.33 -1.35
CA ILE A 115 13.53 -1.98 -1.73
C ILE A 115 15.04 -1.91 -1.58
N THR A 116 15.73 -1.51 -2.64
CA THR A 116 17.14 -1.17 -2.62
C THR A 116 17.29 0.30 -2.28
N PHE A 117 18.10 0.58 -1.27
CA PHE A 117 18.47 1.90 -0.81
C PHE A 117 19.94 2.17 -1.15
N MET A 118 20.26 3.44 -1.33
CA MET A 118 21.61 3.92 -1.08
C MET A 118 21.72 4.19 0.42
N GLU A 119 22.72 3.60 1.08
CA GLU A 119 23.09 3.88 2.48
C GLU A 119 24.58 4.23 2.50
N ASP A 120 24.91 5.48 2.80
CA ASP A 120 26.29 6.01 2.84
C ASP A 120 27.10 5.70 1.57
N GLY A 121 26.44 5.78 0.41
CA GLY A 121 27.05 5.53 -0.90
C GLY A 121 27.15 4.05 -1.30
N LYS A 122 26.60 3.13 -0.51
CA LYS A 122 26.51 1.70 -0.83
C LYS A 122 25.08 1.27 -1.06
N ARG A 123 24.87 0.38 -2.03
CA ARG A 123 23.55 -0.22 -2.26
C ARG A 123 23.29 -1.31 -1.23
N GLN A 124 22.21 -1.18 -0.47
CA GLN A 124 21.70 -2.19 0.45
C GLN A 124 20.22 -2.42 0.17
N SER A 125 19.75 -3.65 0.33
CA SER A 125 18.34 -3.94 0.08
C SER A 125 17.68 -4.53 1.30
N TYR A 126 16.46 -4.08 1.57
CA TYR A 126 15.68 -4.51 2.72
C TYR A 126 14.28 -4.92 2.28
N ASP A 127 13.70 -5.85 3.05
CA ASP A 127 12.30 -6.19 2.91
C ASP A 127 11.46 -5.16 3.65
N VAL A 128 10.54 -4.54 2.91
CA VAL A 128 9.64 -3.51 3.39
C VAL A 128 8.22 -4.03 3.41
N THR A 129 7.59 -3.95 4.58
CA THR A 129 6.17 -4.26 4.77
C THR A 129 5.37 -2.99 4.59
N LEU A 130 4.40 -3.03 3.70
CA LEU A 130 3.51 -1.92 3.34
C LEU A 130 2.14 -2.19 3.93
N ASN A 131 1.61 -1.30 4.75
CA ASN A 131 0.22 -1.40 5.19
C ASN A 131 -0.63 -0.37 4.43
N PHE A 132 -1.89 -0.70 4.18
CA PHE A 132 -2.82 0.12 3.40
C PHE A 132 -4.02 0.56 4.23
N ASP A 133 -4.56 1.71 3.89
CA ASP A 133 -5.92 2.11 4.27
C ASP A 133 -6.74 2.43 3.01
N VAL A 134 -7.97 2.92 3.18
CA VAL A 134 -8.86 3.25 2.06
C VAL A 134 -8.32 4.32 1.09
N ASN A 135 -7.34 5.11 1.51
CA ASN A 135 -6.80 6.25 0.78
C ASN A 135 -5.38 6.01 0.25
N GLY A 136 -4.70 4.89 0.56
CA GLY A 136 -3.38 4.57 0.01
C GLY A 136 -2.48 3.76 0.94
N VAL A 137 -1.17 4.00 0.82
CA VAL A 137 -0.13 3.41 1.66
C VAL A 137 -0.09 4.14 2.99
N ASN A 138 -0.51 3.46 4.05
CA ASN A 138 -0.51 4.00 5.41
C ASN A 138 0.89 3.88 6.05
N GLN A 139 1.59 2.78 5.80
CA GLN A 139 2.91 2.51 6.40
C GLN A 139 3.84 1.83 5.41
N ALA A 140 5.14 2.05 5.58
CA ALA A 140 6.20 1.37 4.83
C ALA A 140 7.37 1.08 5.76
N CYS A 141 7.39 -0.10 6.37
CA CYS A 141 8.30 -0.45 7.46
C CYS A 141 9.39 -1.44 7.06
N ILE A 142 10.63 -1.14 7.45
CA ILE A 142 11.76 -2.06 7.34
C ILE A 142 11.81 -2.93 8.60
N PHE A 143 11.71 -4.25 8.45
CA PHE A 143 11.84 -5.19 9.57
C PHE A 143 12.76 -6.36 9.20
N PRO A 144 13.77 -6.68 10.04
CA PRO A 144 14.17 -5.98 11.26
C PRO A 144 14.92 -4.67 10.96
N SER A 145 14.83 -3.69 11.87
CA SER A 145 15.68 -2.49 11.81
C SER A 145 17.07 -2.83 12.31
N GLN A 146 18.10 -2.60 11.50
CA GLN A 146 19.48 -3.03 11.78
C GLN A 146 20.46 -1.87 11.89
N THR A 147 20.12 -0.69 11.36
CA THR A 147 20.99 0.49 11.34
C THR A 147 20.25 1.73 11.84
N LYS A 148 21.01 2.79 12.16
CA LYS A 148 20.43 4.10 12.52
C LYS A 148 19.56 4.67 11.39
N HIS A 149 19.93 4.37 10.14
CA HIS A 149 19.18 4.81 8.96
C HIS A 149 17.86 4.06 8.81
N THR A 150 17.85 2.73 9.00
CA THR A 150 16.59 1.96 8.99
C THR A 150 15.66 2.35 10.15
N GLU A 151 16.21 2.73 11.30
CA GLU A 151 15.43 3.28 12.42
C GLU A 151 14.83 4.65 12.09
N ALA A 152 15.62 5.54 11.46
CA ALA A 152 15.14 6.85 11.04
C ALA A 152 14.02 6.73 9.99
N TRP A 153 14.19 5.83 9.01
CA TRP A 153 13.14 5.48 8.06
C TRP A 153 11.86 5.03 8.76
N ASN A 154 11.97 4.11 9.72
CA ASN A 154 10.79 3.59 10.44
C ASN A 154 10.13 4.67 11.29
N LYS A 155 10.86 5.61 11.89
CA LYS A 155 10.26 6.74 12.62
C LYS A 155 9.36 7.59 11.73
N ILE A 156 9.74 7.78 10.46
CA ILE A 156 8.97 8.55 9.49
C ILE A 156 7.80 7.72 8.94
N ASN A 157 8.03 6.44 8.63
CA ASN A 157 7.12 5.64 7.81
C ASN A 157 6.31 4.57 8.57
N CYS A 158 6.55 4.37 9.87
CA CYS A 158 5.88 3.38 10.70
C CYS A 158 5.14 4.00 11.89
N HIS A 159 4.11 3.30 12.34
CA HIS A 159 3.50 3.53 13.65
C HIS A 159 3.98 2.44 14.60
N TYR A 160 4.53 2.84 15.74
CA TYR A 160 4.76 1.98 16.91
C TYR A 160 3.62 2.17 17.90
#